data_AF-A0A1M3IF17-F1
#
_entry.id   AF-A0A1M3IF17-F1
#
_cell.length_a   1.000
_cell.length_b   1.000
_cell.length_c   1.000
_cell.angle_alpha   90.00
_cell.angle_beta   90.00
_cell.angle_gamma   90.00
#
_symmetry.space_group_name_H-M   'P 1'
#
loop_
_entity.id
_entity.type
_entity.pdbx_description
1 polymer ?
#
loop_
_entity_poly.entity_id
_entity_poly.type
_entity_poly.pdbx_seq_one_letter_code
_entity_poly.pdbx_strand_id
1 'polypeptide(L)'
;MEDTNPTYLNFALDTCKAYVNRHNVQASIFLAFIIVIPLFTASYFFINNNREYRSHLGLSEEINNKSSPLSQSQIDALLKLTATGTTKIDYILYGFLIVAFGIFTSFYRFHLKEVAKYEHFLLGFARIQIAASNSQDSYETEVRQSLTHDAFHYETKSSFITNEKRIKSPLPGVPSSDIASAIINKVLDSVEIIGKKNSK
;
A
#
# COMPACT_ATOMS: atom_id res chain seq x y z
N MET A 1 -15.53 30.16 39.20
CA MET A 1 -14.64 29.35 38.33
C MET A 1 -15.43 29.08 37.07
N GLU A 2 -15.00 29.70 35.99
CA GLU A 2 -15.77 29.94 34.78
C GLU A 2 -15.80 28.68 33.89
N ASP A 3 -17.00 28.33 33.45
CA ASP A 3 -17.44 27.16 32.69
C ASP A 3 -16.89 27.13 31.25
N THR A 4 -15.56 27.11 31.13
CA THR A 4 -14.83 27.20 29.86
C THR A 4 -14.39 25.83 29.34
N ASN A 5 -14.51 24.77 30.13
CA ASN A 5 -13.99 23.43 29.82
C ASN A 5 -14.72 22.64 28.71
N PRO A 6 -16.06 22.67 28.55
CA PRO A 6 -16.70 21.83 27.54
C PRO A 6 -16.43 22.32 26.11
N THR A 7 -16.30 23.63 25.91
CA THR A 7 -16.20 24.24 24.58
C THR A 7 -14.86 23.93 23.90
N TYR A 8 -13.74 24.05 24.60
CA TYR A 8 -12.41 23.78 24.02
C TYR A 8 -12.19 22.29 23.77
N LEU A 9 -12.71 21.42 24.63
CA LEU A 9 -12.58 19.97 24.46
C LEU A 9 -13.42 19.46 23.29
N ASN A 10 -14.66 19.95 23.15
CA ASN A 10 -15.50 19.64 22.00
C ASN A 10 -14.88 20.15 20.70
N PHE A 11 -14.33 21.38 20.71
CA PHE A 11 -13.58 21.91 19.57
C PHE A 11 -12.38 21.03 19.18
N ALA A 12 -11.61 20.55 20.15
CA ALA A 12 -10.48 19.65 19.92
C ALA A 12 -10.93 18.30 19.33
N LEU A 13 -12.01 17.71 19.85
CA LEU A 13 -12.61 16.47 19.35
C LEU A 13 -13.09 16.63 17.91
N ASP A 14 -13.84 17.69 17.61
CA ASP A 14 -14.37 17.94 16.27
C ASP A 14 -13.26 18.22 15.27
N THR A 15 -12.22 18.94 15.70
CA THR A 15 -11.01 19.15 14.90
C THR A 15 -10.33 17.82 14.57
N CYS A 16 -10.12 16.94 15.55
CA CYS A 16 -9.53 15.62 15.31
C CYS A 16 -10.38 14.78 14.35
N LYS A 17 -11.71 14.76 14.52
CA LYS A 17 -12.63 14.07 13.58
C LYS A 17 -12.51 14.60 12.16
N ALA A 18 -12.42 15.92 11.99
CA ALA A 18 -12.25 16.55 10.69
C ALA A 18 -10.94 16.13 10.02
N TYR A 19 -9.83 16.08 10.78
CA TYR A 19 -8.52 15.60 10.27
C TYR A 19 -8.53 14.12 9.90
N VAL A 20 -9.12 13.26 10.75
CA VAL A 20 -9.29 11.83 10.46
C VAL A 20 -10.08 11.65 9.16
N ASN A 21 -11.23 12.31 9.03
CA ASN A 21 -12.06 12.20 7.84
C ASN A 21 -11.31 12.70 6.58
N ARG A 22 -10.62 13.84 6.67
CA ARG A 22 -9.84 14.38 5.56
C ARG A 22 -8.76 13.40 5.10
N HIS A 23 -8.00 12.82 6.01
CA HIS A 23 -6.95 11.87 5.65
C HIS A 23 -7.51 10.53 5.17
N ASN A 24 -8.65 10.07 5.69
CA ASN A 24 -9.36 8.90 5.16
C ASN A 24 -9.83 9.09 3.71
N VAL A 25 -10.38 10.26 3.38
CA VAL A 25 -10.76 10.60 2.01
C VAL A 25 -9.52 10.61 1.10
N GLN A 26 -8.44 11.26 1.54
CA GLN A 26 -7.18 11.29 0.77
C GLN A 26 -6.59 9.88 0.58
N ALA A 27 -6.53 9.06 1.63
CA ALA A 27 -6.08 7.68 1.54
C ALA A 27 -6.94 6.86 0.56
N SER A 28 -8.26 7.04 0.58
CA SER A 28 -9.18 6.36 -0.33
C SER A 28 -8.92 6.75 -1.80
N ILE A 29 -8.64 8.03 -2.07
CA ILE A 29 -8.26 8.51 -3.41
C ILE A 29 -6.96 7.86 -3.87
N PHE A 30 -5.92 7.82 -3.03
CA PHE A 30 -4.66 7.18 -3.38
C PHE A 30 -4.81 5.66 -3.59
N LEU A 31 -5.64 5.00 -2.77
CA LEU A 31 -5.96 3.58 -2.95
C LEU A 31 -6.65 3.34 -4.31
N ALA A 32 -7.56 4.23 -4.72
CA ALA A 32 -8.17 4.14 -6.03
C ALA A 32 -7.12 4.24 -7.16
N PHE A 33 -6.15 5.14 -7.07
CA PHE A 33 -5.07 5.21 -8.06
C PHE A 33 -4.20 3.94 -8.09
N ILE A 34 -3.86 3.40 -6.91
CA ILE A 34 -3.08 2.16 -6.75
C ILE A 34 -3.78 0.97 -7.44
N ILE A 35 -5.12 0.94 -7.46
CA ILE A 35 -5.89 -0.16 -8.07
C ILE A 35 -6.19 0.12 -9.55
N VAL A 36 -6.67 1.31 -9.88
CA VAL A 36 -7.18 1.64 -11.22
C VAL A 36 -6.05 1.73 -12.24
N ILE A 37 -4.89 2.30 -11.90
CA ILE A 37 -3.78 2.47 -12.85
C ILE A 37 -3.24 1.11 -13.33
N PRO A 38 -2.92 0.14 -12.45
CA PRO A 38 -2.53 -1.21 -12.88
C PRO A 38 -3.62 -1.94 -13.67
N LEU A 39 -4.89 -1.81 -13.29
CA LEU A 39 -5.98 -2.45 -14.02
C LEU A 39 -6.14 -1.87 -15.44
N PHE A 40 -6.06 -0.55 -15.57
CA PHE A 40 -6.17 0.11 -16.86
C PHE A 40 -4.98 -0.24 -17.77
N THR A 41 -3.76 -0.25 -17.22
CA THR A 41 -2.55 -0.62 -17.98
C THR A 41 -2.55 -2.10 -18.38
N ALA A 42 -2.98 -3.00 -17.50
CA ALA A 42 -3.15 -4.41 -17.83
C ALA A 42 -4.22 -4.63 -18.91
N SER A 43 -5.35 -3.91 -18.82
CA SER A 43 -6.43 -3.98 -19.82
C SER A 43 -5.98 -3.45 -21.18
N TYR A 44 -5.26 -2.32 -21.19
CA TYR A 44 -4.69 -1.75 -22.40
C TYR A 44 -3.73 -2.73 -23.08
N PHE A 45 -2.82 -3.34 -22.31
CA PHE A 45 -1.87 -4.32 -22.81
C PHE A 45 -2.58 -5.57 -23.35
N PHE A 46 -3.59 -6.07 -22.64
CA PHE A 46 -4.40 -7.20 -23.08
C PHE A 46 -5.12 -6.92 -24.41
N ILE A 47 -5.73 -5.74 -24.58
CA ILE A 47 -6.40 -5.35 -25.82
C ILE A 47 -5.40 -5.21 -26.99
N ASN A 48 -4.26 -4.56 -26.73
CA ASN A 48 -3.26 -4.32 -27.78
C ASN A 48 -2.66 -5.63 -28.28
N ASN A 49 -2.27 -6.51 -27.35
CA ASN A 49 -1.77 -7.83 -27.68
C ASN A 49 -2.81 -8.64 -28.46
N ASN A 50 -4.08 -8.69 -28.01
CA ASN A 50 -5.12 -9.42 -28.72
C ASN A 50 -5.39 -8.89 -30.14
N ARG A 51 -5.26 -7.59 -30.38
CA ARG A 51 -5.37 -7.02 -31.74
C ARG A 51 -4.25 -7.53 -32.65
N GLU A 52 -3.02 -7.55 -32.15
CA GLU A 52 -1.86 -8.08 -32.86
C GLU A 52 -2.00 -9.60 -33.10
N TYR A 53 -2.54 -10.34 -32.12
CA TYR A 53 -2.86 -11.77 -32.32
C TYR A 53 -3.88 -11.99 -33.44
N ARG A 54 -4.94 -11.18 -33.49
CA ARG A 54 -5.99 -11.32 -34.52
C ARG A 54 -5.51 -10.93 -35.92
N SER A 55 -4.66 -9.92 -36.05
CA SER A 55 -4.11 -9.51 -37.35
C SER A 55 -3.13 -10.56 -37.90
N HIS A 56 -2.30 -11.18 -37.05
CA HIS A 56 -1.36 -12.21 -37.48
C HIS A 56 -2.01 -13.57 -37.77
N LEU A 57 -3.14 -13.89 -37.12
CA LEU A 57 -3.88 -15.14 -37.37
C LEU A 57 -4.73 -15.10 -38.66
N GLY A 58 -4.76 -13.99 -39.41
CA GLY A 58 -5.52 -13.89 -40.67
C GLY A 58 -7.03 -14.10 -40.52
N LEU A 59 -7.57 -14.02 -39.30
CA LEU A 59 -8.96 -14.34 -38.97
C LEU A 59 -9.98 -13.28 -39.43
N SER A 60 -9.59 -12.32 -40.28
CA SER A 60 -10.51 -11.31 -40.82
C SER A 60 -11.14 -11.68 -42.16
N GLU A 61 -10.68 -12.71 -42.88
CA GLU A 61 -11.35 -13.14 -44.14
C GLU A 61 -10.85 -14.51 -44.59
N GLU A 62 -11.64 -15.56 -44.32
CA GLU A 62 -11.76 -16.85 -45.04
C GLU A 62 -12.15 -17.98 -44.08
N ILE A 63 -13.40 -17.94 -43.60
CA ILE A 63 -14.12 -19.18 -43.29
C ILE A 63 -14.72 -19.66 -44.60
N ASN A 64 -13.91 -20.28 -45.45
CA ASN A 64 -14.42 -21.17 -46.50
C ASN A 64 -13.41 -22.28 -46.78
N ASN A 65 -13.67 -23.42 -46.13
CA ASN A 65 -13.44 -24.77 -46.64
C ASN A 65 -12.02 -25.16 -47.11
N LYS A 66 -11.17 -25.67 -46.20
CA LYS A 66 -10.52 -26.99 -46.36
C LYS A 66 -9.64 -27.34 -45.15
N SER A 67 -9.89 -28.51 -44.59
CA SER A 67 -8.96 -29.25 -43.73
C SER A 67 -7.68 -29.60 -44.51
N SER A 68 -6.64 -28.78 -44.34
CA SER A 68 -5.28 -29.08 -44.81
C SER A 68 -4.33 -29.11 -43.59
N PRO A 69 -3.29 -29.95 -43.59
CA PRO A 69 -2.30 -29.95 -42.52
C PRO A 69 -1.65 -28.56 -42.40
N LEU A 70 -1.46 -28.11 -41.16
CA LEU A 70 -0.97 -26.78 -40.79
C LEU A 70 0.26 -26.41 -41.63
N SER A 71 0.13 -25.41 -42.50
CA SER A 71 1.20 -25.06 -43.45
C SER A 71 2.40 -24.46 -42.71
N GLN A 72 3.62 -24.65 -43.24
CA GLN A 72 4.85 -24.11 -42.63
C GLN A 72 4.76 -22.58 -42.39
N SER A 73 4.01 -21.86 -43.23
CA SER A 73 3.72 -20.44 -43.06
C SER A 73 2.83 -20.11 -41.85
N GLN A 74 1.90 -21.00 -41.46
CA GLN A 74 1.09 -20.85 -40.25
C GLN A 74 1.93 -21.12 -38.99
N ILE A 75 2.89 -22.05 -39.08
CA ILE A 75 3.86 -22.32 -38.00
C ILE A 75 4.79 -21.12 -37.82
N ASP A 76 5.30 -20.53 -38.90
CA ASP A 76 6.13 -19.33 -38.86
C ASP A 76 5.35 -18.09 -38.37
N ALA A 77 4.06 -17.99 -38.68
CA ALA A 77 3.18 -16.95 -38.14
C ALA A 77 2.96 -17.12 -36.63
N LEU A 78 2.74 -18.35 -36.15
CA LEU A 78 2.65 -18.67 -34.71
C LEU A 78 3.97 -18.41 -33.97
N LEU A 79 5.11 -18.76 -34.57
CA LEU A 79 6.44 -18.45 -34.03
C LEU A 79 6.70 -16.94 -33.96
N LYS A 80 6.30 -16.17 -34.99
CA LYS A 80 6.38 -14.70 -34.97
C LYS A 80 5.46 -14.07 -33.95
N LEU A 81 4.26 -14.61 -33.75
CA LEU A 81 3.32 -14.23 -32.68
C LEU A 81 3.87 -14.51 -31.27
N THR A 82 4.70 -15.53 -31.14
CA THR A 82 5.39 -15.84 -29.88
C THR A 82 6.64 -14.96 -29.70
N ALA A 83 7.18 -14.41 -30.80
CA ALA A 83 8.41 -13.61 -30.83
C ALA A 83 8.19 -12.08 -30.91
N THR A 84 6.95 -11.59 -31.09
CA THR A 84 6.57 -10.19 -30.85
C THR A 84 6.51 -9.90 -29.36
N GLY A 85 7.60 -10.24 -28.67
CA GLY A 85 7.82 -9.94 -27.27
C GLY A 85 8.17 -8.47 -27.13
N THR A 86 7.36 -7.78 -26.31
CA THR A 86 7.69 -6.55 -25.56
C THR A 86 8.83 -5.71 -26.13
N THR A 87 8.46 -4.58 -26.73
CA THR A 87 9.43 -3.61 -27.23
C THR A 87 10.23 -2.98 -26.08
N LYS A 88 11.42 -2.44 -26.37
CA LYS A 88 12.23 -1.70 -25.36
C LYS A 88 11.43 -0.56 -24.68
N ILE A 89 10.45 -0.01 -25.39
CA ILE A 89 9.56 1.06 -24.90
C ILE A 89 8.65 0.54 -23.78
N ASP A 90 8.17 -0.71 -23.87
CA ASP A 90 7.30 -1.32 -22.86
C ASP A 90 8.03 -1.48 -21.52
N TYR A 91 9.30 -1.91 -21.55
CA TYR A 91 10.12 -2.01 -20.34
C TYR A 91 10.33 -0.66 -19.64
N ILE A 92 10.54 0.41 -20.40
CA ILE A 92 10.67 1.76 -19.84
C ILE A 92 9.35 2.17 -19.19
N LEU A 93 8.23 1.92 -19.86
CA LEU A 93 6.89 2.22 -19.34
C LEU A 93 6.60 1.45 -18.04
N TYR A 94 6.95 0.17 -17.97
CA TYR A 94 6.83 -0.63 -16.74
C TYR A 94 7.69 -0.07 -15.61
N GLY A 95 8.92 0.36 -15.90
CA GLY A 95 9.78 1.02 -14.92
C GLY A 95 9.12 2.25 -14.31
N PHE A 96 8.57 3.13 -15.15
CA PHE A 96 7.82 4.30 -14.69
C PHE A 96 6.59 3.93 -13.86
N LEU A 97 5.85 2.89 -14.26
CA LEU A 97 4.67 2.43 -13.55
C LEU A 97 5.00 1.92 -12.15
N ILE A 98 6.09 1.15 -12.01
CA ILE A 98 6.58 0.65 -10.72
C ILE A 98 6.94 1.81 -9.79
N VAL A 99 7.65 2.83 -10.31
CA VAL A 99 8.02 4.02 -9.53
C VAL A 99 6.77 4.79 -9.10
N ALA A 100 5.84 5.05 -10.02
CA ALA A 100 4.59 5.75 -9.72
C ALA A 100 3.76 4.98 -8.67
N PHE A 101 3.68 3.66 -8.80
CA PHE A 101 3.02 2.80 -7.82
C PHE A 101 3.65 2.91 -6.43
N GLY A 102 4.98 2.92 -6.35
CA GLY A 102 5.71 3.14 -5.09
C GLY A 102 5.40 4.49 -4.44
N ILE A 103 5.35 5.56 -5.24
CA ILE A 103 5.01 6.91 -4.79
C ILE A 103 3.59 6.95 -4.22
N PHE A 104 2.59 6.43 -4.96
CA PHE A 104 1.21 6.41 -4.48
C PHE A 104 1.03 5.55 -3.23
N THR A 105 1.69 4.40 -3.16
CA THR A 105 1.69 3.54 -1.97
C THR A 105 2.29 4.25 -0.76
N SER A 106 3.35 5.04 -0.95
CA SER A 106 3.93 5.87 0.11
C SER A 106 2.96 6.93 0.62
N PHE A 107 2.27 7.65 -0.28
CA PHE A 107 1.25 8.64 0.12
C PHE A 107 0.04 8.00 0.80
N TYR A 108 -0.44 6.86 0.32
CA TYR A 108 -1.48 6.09 0.98
C TYR A 108 -1.08 5.74 2.42
N ARG A 109 0.12 5.17 2.61
CA ARG A 109 0.64 4.82 3.93
C ARG A 109 0.85 6.04 4.82
N PHE A 110 1.27 7.16 4.26
CA PHE A 110 1.39 8.42 4.99
C PHE A 110 0.03 8.86 5.57
N HIS A 111 -1.02 8.86 4.76
CA HIS A 111 -2.35 9.24 5.24
C HIS A 111 -2.90 8.29 6.30
N LEU A 112 -2.67 6.97 6.16
CA LEU A 112 -3.04 6.02 7.22
C LEU A 112 -2.32 6.27 8.54
N LYS A 113 -1.04 6.67 8.50
CA LYS A 113 -0.29 7.02 9.72
C LYS A 113 -0.85 8.27 10.39
N GLU A 114 -1.22 9.29 9.61
CA GLU A 114 -1.86 10.48 10.16
C GLU A 114 -3.25 10.16 10.72
N VAL A 115 -4.05 9.32 10.06
CA VAL A 115 -5.34 8.83 10.60
C VAL A 115 -5.13 8.18 11.97
N ALA A 116 -4.22 7.21 12.08
CA ALA A 116 -3.96 6.51 13.34
C ALA A 116 -3.51 7.46 14.47
N LYS A 117 -2.70 8.47 14.13
CA LYS A 117 -2.26 9.52 15.07
C LYS A 117 -3.44 10.36 15.57
N TYR A 118 -4.31 10.84 14.68
CA TYR A 118 -5.46 11.65 15.08
C TYR A 118 -6.56 10.84 15.78
N GLU A 119 -6.74 9.56 15.44
CA GLU A 119 -7.61 8.65 16.18
C GLU A 119 -7.09 8.41 17.61
N HIS A 120 -5.77 8.27 17.77
CA HIS A 120 -5.17 8.18 19.10
C HIS A 120 -5.44 9.45 19.93
N PHE A 121 -5.28 10.63 19.35
CA PHE A 121 -5.62 11.88 20.04
C PHE A 121 -7.11 12.00 20.35
N LEU A 122 -7.98 11.55 19.45
CA LEU A 122 -9.42 11.52 19.69
C LEU A 122 -9.79 10.63 20.89
N LEU A 123 -9.16 9.46 21.01
CA LEU A 123 -9.29 8.60 22.18
C LEU A 123 -8.74 9.27 23.44
N GLY A 124 -7.59 9.95 23.35
CA GLY A 124 -7.02 10.72 24.43
C GLY A 124 -7.98 11.79 24.97
N PHE A 125 -8.51 12.63 24.08
CA PHE A 125 -9.47 13.66 24.45
C PHE A 125 -10.77 13.09 25.03
N ALA A 126 -11.28 11.98 24.48
CA ALA A 126 -12.45 11.29 25.03
C ALA A 126 -12.20 10.77 26.47
N ARG A 127 -11.01 10.21 26.73
CA ARG A 127 -10.61 9.78 28.09
C ARG A 127 -10.55 10.97 29.06
N ILE A 128 -10.00 12.10 28.64
CA ILE A 128 -9.99 13.34 29.44
C ILE A 128 -11.41 13.84 29.70
N GLN A 129 -12.30 13.78 28.69
CA GLN A 129 -13.70 14.18 28.85
C GLN A 129 -14.40 13.36 29.93
N ILE A 130 -14.24 12.03 29.89
CA ILE A 130 -14.83 11.12 30.88
C ILE A 130 -14.26 11.41 32.28
N ALA A 131 -12.95 11.60 32.39
CA ALA A 131 -12.30 11.92 33.67
C ALA A 131 -12.75 13.26 34.25
N ALA A 132 -12.95 14.28 33.41
CA ALA A 132 -13.41 15.60 33.81
C ALA A 132 -14.88 15.61 34.25
N SER A 133 -15.76 14.94 33.50
CA SER A 133 -17.19 14.84 33.80
C SER A 133 -17.49 14.04 35.07
N ASN A 134 -16.58 13.16 35.51
CA ASN A 134 -16.73 12.35 36.71
C ASN A 134 -15.86 12.85 37.89
N SER A 135 -15.55 14.15 37.93
CA SER A 135 -14.60 14.69 38.90
C SER A 135 -15.15 14.91 40.32
N GLN A 136 -16.49 14.91 40.50
CA GLN A 136 -17.17 15.27 41.76
C GLN A 136 -17.71 14.08 42.58
N ASP A 137 -18.02 12.93 41.97
CA ASP A 137 -18.71 11.82 42.63
C ASP A 137 -17.78 10.63 42.85
N SER A 138 -17.25 10.45 44.07
CA SER A 138 -16.63 9.20 44.58
C SER A 138 -15.68 8.46 43.62
N TYR A 139 -15.19 9.13 42.59
CA TYR A 139 -14.58 8.49 41.45
C TYR A 139 -13.14 8.25 41.84
N GLU A 140 -12.83 6.97 42.04
CA GLU A 140 -11.57 6.56 42.61
C GLU A 140 -10.42 7.21 41.84
N THR A 141 -9.54 7.85 42.60
CA THR A 141 -8.41 8.64 42.07
C THR A 141 -7.60 7.82 41.07
N GLU A 142 -7.54 6.50 41.25
CA GLU A 142 -6.89 5.53 40.37
C GLU A 142 -7.54 5.44 38.97
N VAL A 143 -8.87 5.48 38.86
CA VAL A 143 -9.57 5.42 37.56
C VAL A 143 -9.34 6.70 36.76
N ARG A 144 -9.37 7.86 37.44
CA ARG A 144 -9.05 9.15 36.82
C ARG A 144 -7.58 9.22 36.41
N GLN A 145 -6.68 8.67 37.22
CA GLN A 145 -5.27 8.58 36.87
C GLN A 145 -5.06 7.63 35.68
N SER A 146 -5.73 6.48 35.63
CA SER A 146 -5.61 5.56 34.49
C SER A 146 -6.21 6.14 33.20
N LEU A 147 -7.26 6.97 33.29
CA LEU A 147 -7.83 7.65 32.12
C LEU A 147 -6.96 8.80 31.61
N THR A 148 -6.23 9.50 32.48
CA THR A 148 -5.43 10.67 32.10
C THR A 148 -3.96 10.36 31.84
N HIS A 149 -3.41 9.33 32.50
CA HIS A 149 -2.02 8.91 32.33
C HIS A 149 -1.79 8.40 30.90
N ASP A 150 -0.76 8.95 30.26
CA ASP A 150 -0.37 8.63 28.88
C ASP A 150 -1.50 8.74 27.86
N ALA A 151 -2.52 9.58 28.11
CA ALA A 151 -3.66 9.76 27.22
C ALA A 151 -3.28 10.25 25.81
N PHE A 152 -2.12 10.88 25.67
CA PHE A 152 -1.58 11.38 24.40
C PHE A 152 -0.22 10.75 24.04
N HIS A 153 0.20 9.71 24.76
CA HIS A 153 1.45 9.03 24.45
C HIS A 153 1.28 8.13 23.23
N TYR A 154 1.55 8.72 22.06
CA TYR A 154 1.52 8.00 20.80
C TYR A 154 2.87 7.32 20.53
N GLU A 155 2.99 6.03 20.84
CA GLU A 155 4.15 5.23 20.45
C GLU A 155 4.22 5.11 18.92
N THR A 156 4.97 6.01 18.30
CA THR A 156 5.42 5.87 16.91
C THR A 156 6.54 4.85 16.83
N LYS A 157 6.28 3.60 17.23
CA LYS A 157 7.18 2.49 16.90
C LYS A 157 7.13 2.28 15.40
N SER A 158 8.01 2.99 14.70
CA SER A 158 8.37 2.74 13.30
C SER A 158 9.09 1.39 13.22
N SER A 159 8.34 0.31 13.37
CA SER A 159 8.81 -1.07 13.37
C SER A 159 9.17 -1.58 11.97
N PHE A 160 9.66 -0.69 11.09
CA PHE A 160 10.18 -1.08 9.78
C PHE A 160 11.71 -1.02 9.73
N ILE A 161 12.36 -0.24 10.59
CA ILE A 161 13.84 -0.11 10.66
C ILE A 161 14.26 0.21 12.11
N THR A 162 13.88 -0.64 13.07
CA THR A 162 14.42 -0.54 14.44
C THR A 162 15.15 -1.83 14.77
N ASN A 163 16.45 -1.86 14.46
CA ASN A 163 17.51 -2.70 15.01
C ASN A 163 17.33 -4.24 15.14
N GLU A 164 16.24 -4.83 14.67
CA GLU A 164 16.17 -6.27 14.47
C GLU A 164 16.87 -6.60 13.16
N LYS A 165 18.07 -7.21 13.25
CA LYS A 165 18.93 -7.63 12.12
C LYS A 165 18.27 -8.56 11.08
N ARG A 166 16.98 -8.87 11.22
CA ARG A 166 16.21 -9.75 10.33
C ARG A 166 14.79 -9.23 10.24
N ILE A 167 14.34 -8.99 9.02
CA ILE A 167 12.95 -8.64 8.72
C ILE A 167 12.11 -9.91 8.95
N LYS A 168 11.24 -9.86 9.96
CA LYS A 168 10.23 -10.90 10.21
C LYS A 168 9.06 -10.70 9.24
N SER A 169 8.43 -11.81 8.88
CA SER A 169 7.25 -11.81 8.00
C SER A 169 6.15 -10.91 8.56
N PRO A 170 5.64 -9.93 7.78
CA PRO A 170 4.57 -9.06 8.24
C PRO A 170 3.24 -9.81 8.45
N LEU A 171 3.10 -11.02 7.88
CA LEU A 171 1.98 -11.93 8.11
C LEU A 171 2.51 -13.36 8.33
N PRO A 172 2.84 -13.75 9.57
CA PRO A 172 3.39 -15.07 9.85
C PRO A 172 2.38 -16.16 9.46
N GLY A 173 2.83 -17.14 8.65
CA GLY A 173 1.99 -18.23 8.16
C GLY A 173 1.37 -17.99 6.78
N VAL A 174 1.61 -16.84 6.15
CA VAL A 174 1.26 -16.59 4.74
C VAL A 174 2.50 -16.88 3.88
N PRO A 175 2.48 -17.90 3.00
CA PRO A 175 3.67 -18.36 2.28
C PRO A 175 4.37 -17.27 1.46
N SER A 176 3.59 -16.38 0.82
CA SER A 176 4.13 -15.27 0.03
C SER A 176 4.85 -14.22 0.88
N SER A 177 4.37 -13.98 2.10
CA SER A 177 4.94 -13.03 3.05
C SER A 177 6.25 -13.54 3.64
N ASP A 178 6.30 -14.84 3.95
CA ASP A 178 7.48 -15.52 4.47
C ASP A 178 8.60 -15.59 3.42
N ILE A 179 8.25 -15.89 2.17
CA ILE A 179 9.20 -15.93 1.04
C ILE A 179 9.76 -14.53 0.77
N ALA A 180 8.91 -13.49 0.72
CA ALA A 180 9.37 -12.12 0.50
C ALA A 180 10.37 -11.68 1.59
N SER A 181 10.07 -12.01 2.84
CA SER A 181 10.95 -11.69 3.98
C SER A 181 12.28 -12.46 3.91
N ALA A 182 12.26 -13.72 3.49
CA ALA A 182 13.47 -14.52 3.28
C ALA A 182 14.35 -13.95 2.15
N ILE A 183 13.75 -13.51 1.04
CA ILE A 183 14.48 -12.89 -0.08
C ILE A 183 15.14 -11.58 0.36
N ILE A 184 14.40 -10.71 1.06
CA ILE A 184 14.93 -9.42 1.50
C ILE A 184 16.07 -9.62 2.51
N ASN A 185 15.93 -10.57 3.45
CA ASN A 185 17.01 -10.91 4.38
C ASN A 185 18.27 -11.41 3.63
N LYS A 186 18.11 -12.23 2.59
CA LYS A 186 19.24 -12.73 1.79
C LYS A 186 19.94 -11.63 0.99
N VAL A 187 19.19 -10.62 0.52
CA VAL A 187 19.76 -9.43 -0.14
C VAL A 187 20.54 -8.59 0.86
N LEU A 188 20.00 -8.35 2.06
CA LEU A 188 20.68 -7.61 3.12
C LEU A 188 21.99 -8.28 3.53
N ASP A 189 21.98 -9.60 3.73
CA ASP A 189 23.18 -10.39 4.04
C ASP A 189 24.25 -10.26 2.94
N SER A 190 23.82 -10.26 1.67
CA SER A 190 24.73 -10.14 0.52
C SER A 190 25.40 -8.75 0.43
N VAL A 191 24.67 -7.69 0.78
CA VAL A 191 25.18 -6.31 0.80
C VAL A 191 26.17 -6.10 1.96
N GLU A 192 25.90 -6.68 3.13
CA GLU A 192 26.82 -6.61 4.29
C GLU A 192 28.18 -7.26 4.00
N ILE A 193 28.18 -8.40 3.29
CA ILE A 193 29.41 -9.10 2.88
C ILE A 193 30.28 -8.23 1.95
N ILE A 194 29.67 -7.45 1.07
CA ILE A 194 30.39 -6.56 0.14
C ILE A 194 30.95 -5.32 0.88
N GLY A 195 30.19 -4.74 1.81
CA GLY A 195 30.64 -3.61 2.62
C GLY A 195 31.85 -3.93 3.50
N LYS A 196 31.88 -5.15 4.07
CA LYS A 196 33.00 -5.60 4.93
C LYS A 196 34.27 -5.92 4.13
N LYS A 197 34.15 -6.30 2.86
CA LYS A 197 35.30 -6.58 1.97
C LYS A 197 36.00 -5.30 1.50
N ASN A 198 35.29 -4.19 1.40
CA ASN A 198 35.85 -2.89 0.99
C ASN A 198 36.40 -2.05 2.16
N SER A 199 36.31 -2.55 3.39
CA SER A 199 36.77 -1.88 4.62
C SER A 199 38.04 -2.53 5.20
N LYS A 200 38.82 -3.25 4.38
CA LYS A 200 40.13 -3.82 4.72
C LYS A 200 41.20 -3.33 3.76
#